data_AF-A0A964YYC9-F1
#
_entry.id   AF-A0A964YYC9-F1
#
_cell.length_a   1.000
_cell.length_b   1.000
_cell.length_c   1.000
_cell.angle_alpha   90.00
_cell.angle_beta   90.00
_cell.angle_gamma   90.00
#
_symmetry.space_group_name_H-M   'P 1'
#
loop_
_entity.id
_entity.type
_entity.pdbx_description
1 polymer ?
#
loop_
_entity_poly.entity_id
_entity_poly.type
_entity_poly.pdbx_seq_one_letter_code
_entity_poly.pdbx_strand_id
1 'polypeptide(L)'
;MLVAKPVKLIANQFDHFYKGGNRIGKLRNGPGGPMRPEEWLGSTTSRFGSDNQGLTVLEDGTTLKESVLTNPESWLGKAHVARYGSSIELLVKLLDPEQRLPVHFHPKRNFSKQHLGVPHGKTEAWIVLDAPKDAWVGLGFSKNMSLSKVKTMVENEDTTGLINSLNKRKVKKG
;
A
#
# COMPACT_ATOMS: atom_id res chain seq x y z
N MET A 1 27.15 14.78 -14.86
CA MET A 1 25.87 14.04 -14.72
C MET A 1 25.88 13.32 -13.38
N LEU A 2 24.81 13.40 -12.60
CA LEU A 2 24.63 12.50 -11.46
C LEU A 2 24.43 11.09 -12.03
N VAL A 3 25.35 10.17 -11.77
CA VAL A 3 25.18 8.76 -12.14
C VAL A 3 24.29 8.14 -11.07
N ALA A 4 23.11 7.66 -11.45
CA ALA A 4 22.25 6.93 -10.53
C ALA A 4 22.98 5.66 -10.06
N LYS A 5 23.12 5.51 -8.75
CA LYS A 5 23.69 4.31 -8.14
C LYS A 5 22.56 3.47 -7.57
N PRO A 6 22.40 2.20 -7.97
CA PRO A 6 21.40 1.34 -7.37
C PRO A 6 21.73 1.11 -5.90
N VAL A 7 20.71 1.16 -5.06
CA VAL A 7 20.79 0.85 -3.63
C VAL A 7 20.01 -0.42 -3.36
N LYS A 8 20.65 -1.39 -2.71
CA LYS A 8 19.99 -2.64 -2.32
C LYS A 8 19.09 -2.36 -1.11
N LEU A 9 17.82 -2.70 -1.23
CA LEU A 9 16.86 -2.58 -0.13
C LEU A 9 16.67 -3.94 0.54
N ILE A 10 16.93 -3.99 1.84
CA ILE A 10 16.64 -5.15 2.69
C ILE A 10 15.12 -5.35 2.82
N ALA A 11 14.70 -6.54 3.27
CA ALA A 11 13.29 -6.82 3.47
C ALA A 11 12.70 -5.89 4.55
N ASN A 12 11.67 -5.13 4.20
CA ASN A 12 10.99 -4.19 5.11
C ASN A 12 9.60 -4.69 5.47
N GLN A 13 9.57 -5.88 6.05
CA GLN A 13 8.36 -6.59 6.44
C GLN A 13 8.23 -6.58 7.97
N PHE A 14 7.01 -6.36 8.47
CA PHE A 14 6.74 -6.23 9.90
C PHE A 14 5.32 -6.69 10.22
N ASP A 15 5.04 -6.87 11.51
CA ASP A 15 3.76 -7.41 11.98
C ASP A 15 2.63 -6.40 11.79
N HIS A 16 1.53 -6.87 11.21
CA HIS A 16 0.28 -6.13 10.99
C HIS A 16 -0.85 -6.70 11.84
N PHE A 17 -2.00 -6.05 11.81
CA PHE A 17 -3.21 -6.46 12.55
C PHE A 17 -4.00 -7.60 11.87
N TYR A 18 -3.55 -8.09 10.71
CA TYR A 18 -4.26 -9.11 9.93
C TYR A 18 -3.30 -10.17 9.40
N LYS A 19 -3.85 -11.35 9.09
CA LYS A 19 -3.07 -12.53 8.73
C LYS A 19 -2.41 -12.39 7.36
N GLY A 20 -1.15 -12.77 7.32
CA GLY A 20 -0.32 -12.83 6.12
C GLY A 20 0.30 -14.20 5.92
N GLY A 21 0.58 -14.53 4.67
CA GLY A 21 1.19 -15.78 4.28
C GLY A 21 2.71 -15.77 4.25
N ASN A 22 3.26 -16.83 3.67
CA ASN A 22 4.69 -17.06 3.58
C ASN A 22 5.28 -16.75 2.20
N ARG A 23 4.48 -16.29 1.22
CA ARG A 23 4.97 -16.06 -0.16
C ARG A 23 5.97 -14.91 -0.23
N ILE A 24 5.75 -13.83 0.51
CA ILE A 24 6.69 -12.69 0.57
C ILE A 24 8.05 -13.16 1.11
N GLY A 25 8.06 -13.90 2.23
CA GLY A 25 9.30 -14.42 2.80
C GLY A 25 10.08 -15.31 1.85
N LYS A 26 9.38 -16.21 1.15
CA LYS A 26 9.98 -17.04 0.10
C LYS A 26 10.56 -16.21 -1.05
N LEU A 27 9.84 -15.19 -1.51
CA LEU A 27 10.29 -14.32 -2.62
C LEU A 27 11.50 -13.46 -2.24
N ARG A 28 11.56 -13.01 -0.99
CA ARG A 28 12.51 -12.00 -0.53
C ARG A 28 13.68 -12.58 0.26
N ASN A 29 13.67 -13.90 0.47
CA ASN A 29 14.56 -14.57 1.41
C ASN A 29 14.54 -13.90 2.79
N GLY A 30 13.33 -13.55 3.23
CA GLY A 30 13.07 -12.79 4.46
C GLY A 30 12.05 -13.50 5.36
N PRO A 31 11.56 -12.82 6.40
CA PRO A 31 10.51 -13.39 7.24
C PRO A 31 9.22 -13.61 6.45
N GLY A 32 8.32 -14.40 6.99
CA GLY A 32 6.96 -14.59 6.49
C GLY A 32 6.02 -14.89 7.66
N GLY A 33 4.71 -14.96 7.38
CA GLY A 33 3.71 -15.47 8.30
C GLY A 33 3.67 -14.86 9.72
N PRO A 34 2.80 -15.41 10.57
CA PRO A 34 1.37 -15.38 10.30
C PRO A 34 0.80 -13.96 10.29
N MET A 35 1.53 -12.94 10.77
CA MET A 35 1.07 -11.55 10.88
C MET A 35 1.83 -10.60 9.96
N ARG A 36 2.46 -11.12 8.89
CA ARG A 36 3.25 -10.31 7.95
C ARG A 36 2.68 -10.32 6.52
N PRO A 37 1.48 -9.75 6.31
CA PRO A 37 0.82 -9.73 5.01
C PRO A 37 1.41 -8.71 4.04
N GLU A 38 2.18 -7.73 4.52
CA GLU A 38 2.74 -6.66 3.69
C GLU A 38 4.24 -6.53 3.89
N GLU A 39 4.96 -6.26 2.79
CA GLU A 39 6.29 -5.63 2.82
C GLU A 39 6.18 -4.26 2.14
N TRP A 40 6.76 -3.24 2.76
CA TRP A 40 6.74 -1.87 2.22
C TRP A 40 8.09 -1.56 1.57
N LEU A 41 8.16 -1.65 0.25
CA LEU A 41 9.42 -1.57 -0.50
C LEU A 41 9.86 -0.10 -0.65
N GLY A 42 11.06 0.23 -0.15
CA GLY A 42 11.63 1.57 -0.30
C GLY A 42 10.75 2.67 0.28
N SER A 43 10.09 2.38 1.40
CA SER A 43 9.10 3.26 1.99
C SER A 43 9.74 4.34 2.86
N THR A 44 9.22 5.56 2.72
CA THR A 44 9.54 6.71 3.56
C THR A 44 8.37 7.17 4.43
N THR A 45 7.36 6.31 4.56
CA THR A 45 6.20 6.51 5.43
C THR A 45 6.11 5.38 6.46
N SER A 46 5.58 5.71 7.65
CA SER A 46 5.34 4.74 8.70
C SER A 46 3.85 4.35 8.74
N ARG A 47 3.56 3.19 9.32
CA ARG A 47 2.21 2.78 9.67
C ARG A 47 1.61 3.83 10.59
N PHE A 48 0.34 4.17 10.37
CA PHE A 48 -0.41 5.05 11.27
C PHE A 48 -0.30 4.57 12.72
N GLY A 49 0.03 5.49 13.63
CA GLY A 49 0.28 5.19 15.05
C GLY A 49 1.64 4.54 15.34
N SER A 50 2.59 4.56 14.41
CA SER A 50 3.98 4.14 14.63
C SER A 50 4.95 5.18 14.10
N ASP A 51 6.04 5.39 14.82
CA ASP A 51 7.11 6.29 14.38
C ASP A 51 7.99 5.65 13.30
N ASN A 52 8.21 4.32 13.40
CA ASN A 52 9.26 3.64 12.64
C ASN A 52 8.76 2.50 11.74
N GLN A 53 7.67 1.82 12.10
CA GLN A 53 7.25 0.63 11.36
C GLN A 53 6.83 0.99 9.94
N GLY A 54 7.50 0.40 8.95
CA GLY A 54 7.29 0.69 7.54
C GLY A 54 8.33 1.62 6.93
N LEU A 55 9.17 2.30 7.71
CA LEU A 55 10.32 3.01 7.16
C LEU A 55 11.40 2.02 6.74
N THR A 56 11.87 2.15 5.50
CA THR A 56 13.02 1.38 5.02
C THR A 56 14.30 1.91 5.65
N VAL A 57 15.12 1.02 6.20
CA VAL A 57 16.45 1.31 6.74
C VAL A 57 17.51 0.88 5.72
N LEU A 58 18.49 1.75 5.49
CA LEU A 58 19.61 1.54 4.58
C LEU A 58 20.75 0.80 5.31
N GLU A 59 21.76 0.34 4.56
CA GLU A 59 22.89 -0.43 5.12
C GLU A 59 23.71 0.36 6.16
N ASP A 60 23.71 1.69 6.08
CA ASP A 60 24.36 2.59 7.04
C ASP A 60 23.53 2.86 8.30
N GLY A 61 22.33 2.28 8.40
CA GLY A 61 21.43 2.42 9.54
C GLY A 61 20.51 3.65 9.46
N THR A 62 20.68 4.54 8.49
CA THR A 62 19.75 5.65 8.27
C THR A 62 18.45 5.17 7.63
N THR A 63 17.35 5.89 7.87
CA THR A 63 16.12 5.64 7.12
C THR A 63 16.24 6.22 5.70
N LEU A 64 15.63 5.56 4.72
CA LEU A 64 15.51 6.10 3.37
C LEU A 64 14.85 7.49 3.38
N LYS A 65 13.93 7.73 4.33
CA LYS A 65 13.28 9.03 4.53
C LYS A 65 14.32 10.11 4.84
N GLU A 66 15.20 9.88 5.80
CA GLU A 66 16.27 10.81 6.17
C GLU A 66 17.20 11.04 4.98
N SER A 67 17.66 9.98 4.31
CA SER A 67 18.54 10.09 3.16
C SER A 67 17.94 10.92 2.02
N VAL A 68 16.64 10.74 1.74
CA VAL A 68 15.90 11.54 0.75
C VAL A 68 15.76 12.98 1.19
N LEU A 69 15.51 13.25 2.48
CA LEU A 69 15.41 14.62 2.99
C LEU A 69 16.75 15.37 2.97
N THR A 70 17.86 14.68 3.22
CA THR A 70 19.20 15.27 3.17
C THR A 70 19.62 15.64 1.75
N ASN A 71 19.23 14.87 0.73
CA ASN A 71 19.60 15.16 -0.66
C ASN A 71 18.50 14.75 -1.67
N PRO A 72 17.37 15.46 -1.71
CA PRO A 72 16.20 15.04 -2.46
C PRO A 72 16.43 15.03 -3.97
N GLU A 73 17.23 15.95 -4.52
CA GLU A 73 17.51 15.99 -5.96
C GLU A 73 18.31 14.77 -6.43
N SER A 74 19.19 14.22 -5.58
CA SER A 74 19.96 13.02 -5.93
C SER A 74 19.10 11.76 -5.97
N TRP A 75 18.02 11.71 -5.17
CA TRP A 75 17.11 10.57 -5.09
C TRP A 75 15.95 10.67 -6.09
N LEU A 76 15.35 11.86 -6.21
CA LEU A 76 14.09 12.09 -6.92
C LEU A 76 14.28 12.83 -8.24
N GLY A 77 15.44 13.48 -8.43
CA GLY A 77 15.72 14.32 -9.60
C GLY A 77 15.14 15.73 -9.48
N LYS A 78 15.81 16.69 -10.12
CA LYS A 78 15.46 18.13 -10.08
C LYS A 78 14.02 18.42 -10.47
N ALA A 79 13.54 17.80 -11.54
CA ALA A 79 12.18 18.02 -12.04
C ALA A 79 11.11 17.57 -11.04
N HIS A 80 11.35 16.46 -10.34
CA HIS A 80 10.45 15.97 -9.29
C HIS A 80 10.46 16.91 -8.09
N VAL A 81 11.66 17.29 -7.62
CA VAL A 81 11.82 18.20 -6.48
C VAL A 81 11.18 19.55 -6.74
N ALA A 82 11.34 20.11 -7.94
CA ALA A 82 10.68 21.36 -8.32
C ALA A 82 9.14 21.27 -8.26
N ARG A 83 8.57 20.08 -8.47
CA ARG A 83 7.11 19.88 -8.53
C ARG A 83 6.51 19.44 -7.19
N TYR A 84 7.22 18.60 -6.43
CA TYR A 84 6.69 17.90 -5.26
C TYR A 84 7.56 18.06 -4.00
N GLY A 85 8.65 18.83 -4.09
CA GLY A 85 9.64 18.91 -3.02
C GLY A 85 10.30 17.56 -2.74
N SER A 86 10.50 17.25 -1.47
CA SER A 86 11.09 15.99 -1.02
C SER A 86 10.07 14.84 -0.87
N SER A 87 8.80 15.05 -1.23
CA SER A 87 7.78 13.99 -1.21
C SER A 87 8.07 12.95 -2.29
N ILE A 88 8.03 11.65 -1.95
CA ILE A 88 8.22 10.56 -2.93
C ILE A 88 6.99 10.36 -3.84
N GLU A 89 5.80 10.80 -3.41
CA GLU A 89 4.51 10.62 -4.10
C GLU A 89 4.11 9.16 -4.41
N LEU A 90 4.86 8.16 -3.94
CA LEU A 90 4.61 6.74 -4.17
C LEU A 90 4.90 5.89 -2.94
N LEU A 91 4.11 4.83 -2.74
CA LEU A 91 4.37 3.74 -1.82
C LEU A 91 4.17 2.42 -2.58
N VAL A 92 5.21 1.58 -2.59
CA VAL A 92 5.17 0.27 -3.23
C VAL A 92 5.07 -0.80 -2.15
N LYS A 93 4.19 -1.79 -2.35
CA LYS A 93 4.00 -2.88 -1.41
C LYS A 93 3.95 -4.23 -2.12
N LEU A 94 4.51 -5.25 -1.46
CA LEU A 94 4.12 -6.63 -1.70
C LEU A 94 3.01 -7.00 -0.73
N LEU A 95 1.99 -7.70 -1.21
CA LEU A 95 0.84 -8.13 -0.42
C LEU A 95 0.64 -9.64 -0.58
N ASP A 96 0.55 -10.36 0.55
CA ASP A 96 0.19 -11.78 0.63
C ASP A 96 -0.79 -11.99 1.79
N PRO A 97 -2.03 -11.46 1.67
CA PRO A 97 -3.04 -11.61 2.71
C PRO A 97 -3.55 -13.05 2.76
N GLU A 98 -3.50 -13.68 3.93
CA GLU A 98 -4.09 -15.00 4.19
C GLU A 98 -5.55 -14.92 4.68
N GLN A 99 -6.12 -13.71 4.66
CA GLN A 99 -7.52 -13.45 4.92
C GLN A 99 -8.05 -12.41 3.94
N ARG A 100 -9.37 -12.42 3.70
CA ARG A 100 -10.01 -11.39 2.88
C ARG A 100 -9.92 -10.03 3.58
N LEU A 101 -9.43 -9.02 2.87
CA LEU A 101 -9.43 -7.64 3.33
C LEU A 101 -10.85 -7.05 3.33
N PRO A 102 -11.19 -6.15 4.27
CA PRO A 102 -12.49 -5.49 4.31
C PRO A 102 -12.76 -4.73 3.01
N VAL A 103 -14.04 -4.57 2.66
CA VAL A 103 -14.43 -3.67 1.57
C VAL A 103 -14.10 -2.26 2.01
N HIS A 104 -13.27 -1.56 1.24
CA HIS A 104 -12.80 -0.23 1.58
C HIS A 104 -12.76 0.64 0.34
N PHE A 105 -12.67 1.94 0.56
CA PHE A 105 -12.42 2.92 -0.48
C PHE A 105 -11.33 3.89 -0.01
N HIS A 106 -10.74 4.59 -0.96
CA HIS A 106 -9.68 5.55 -0.69
C HIS A 106 -10.11 6.97 -1.02
N PRO A 107 -9.76 7.96 -0.17
CA PRO A 107 -10.12 9.34 -0.40
C PRO A 107 -9.34 9.92 -1.60
N LYS A 108 -9.96 10.90 -2.26
CA LYS A 108 -9.28 11.79 -3.22
C LYS A 108 -8.47 12.85 -2.47
N ARG A 109 -7.48 13.45 -3.16
CA ARG A 109 -6.60 14.50 -2.61
C ARG A 109 -7.37 15.62 -1.89
N ASN A 110 -8.47 16.13 -2.45
CA ASN A 110 -9.23 17.23 -1.84
C ASN A 110 -9.85 16.84 -0.49
N PHE A 111 -10.45 15.65 -0.41
CA PHE A 111 -11.03 15.13 0.83
C PHE A 111 -9.93 14.94 1.89
N SER A 112 -8.80 14.33 1.52
CA SER A 112 -7.68 14.13 2.44
C SER A 112 -7.14 15.44 3.00
N LYS A 113 -7.01 16.47 2.17
CA LYS A 113 -6.55 17.80 2.61
C LYS A 113 -7.52 18.44 3.58
N GLN A 114 -8.82 18.41 3.26
CA GLN A 114 -9.86 19.07 4.04
C GLN A 114 -10.15 18.38 5.38
N HIS A 115 -10.06 17.05 5.43
CA HIS A 115 -10.56 16.28 6.57
C HIS A 115 -9.48 15.48 7.31
N LEU A 116 -8.34 15.19 6.68
CA LEU A 116 -7.30 14.31 7.25
C LEU A 116 -5.96 15.03 7.45
N GLY A 117 -5.84 16.30 7.04
CA GLY A 117 -4.62 17.09 7.18
C GLY A 117 -3.43 16.59 6.33
N VAL A 118 -3.68 15.73 5.33
CA VAL A 118 -2.62 15.17 4.47
C VAL A 118 -2.83 15.54 3.00
N PRO A 119 -1.75 15.83 2.24
CA PRO A 119 -1.88 16.34 0.87
C PRO A 119 -2.22 15.28 -0.18
N HIS A 120 -2.18 13.99 0.18
CA HIS A 120 -2.32 12.86 -0.73
C HIS A 120 -3.70 12.20 -0.62
N GLY A 121 -4.26 11.81 -1.77
CA GLY A 121 -5.25 10.73 -1.83
C GLY A 121 -4.53 9.38 -1.90
N LYS A 122 -5.26 8.29 -2.13
CA LYS A 122 -4.65 6.97 -2.35
C LYS A 122 -5.24 6.29 -3.58
N THR A 123 -4.75 6.72 -4.75
CA THR A 123 -4.93 5.97 -6.00
C THR A 123 -3.90 4.86 -6.04
N GLU A 124 -4.31 3.67 -6.42
CA GLU A 124 -3.44 2.49 -6.45
C GLU A 124 -3.65 1.67 -7.72
N ALA A 125 -2.70 0.80 -7.99
CA ALA A 125 -2.74 -0.20 -9.04
C ALA A 125 -2.14 -1.50 -8.48
N TRP A 126 -2.55 -2.64 -9.04
CA TRP A 126 -2.08 -3.94 -8.61
C TRP A 126 -1.54 -4.73 -9.80
N ILE A 127 -0.41 -5.41 -9.57
CA ILE A 127 0.12 -6.44 -10.46
C ILE A 127 -0.01 -7.75 -9.70
N VAL A 128 -0.73 -8.71 -10.26
CA VAL A 128 -0.96 -10.01 -9.62
C VAL A 128 0.25 -10.91 -9.90
N LEU A 129 1.07 -11.15 -8.87
CA LEU A 129 2.28 -11.97 -8.98
C LEU A 129 1.99 -13.47 -8.90
N ASP A 130 1.00 -13.85 -8.09
CA ASP A 130 0.50 -15.20 -7.90
C ASP A 130 -0.95 -15.15 -7.41
N ALA A 131 -1.74 -16.18 -7.72
CA ALA A 131 -3.14 -16.25 -7.31
C ALA A 131 -3.67 -17.71 -7.35
N PRO A 132 -4.46 -18.15 -6.35
CA PRO A 132 -5.22 -19.39 -6.43
C PRO A 132 -6.17 -19.43 -7.64
N LYS A 133 -6.55 -20.63 -8.09
CA LYS A 133 -7.37 -20.87 -9.30
C LYS A 133 -8.66 -20.04 -9.37
N ASP A 134 -9.32 -19.83 -8.24
CA ASP A 134 -10.59 -19.10 -8.15
C ASP A 134 -10.46 -17.75 -7.45
N ALA A 135 -9.25 -17.19 -7.41
CA ALA A 135 -9.00 -15.87 -6.86
C ALA A 135 -9.77 -14.78 -7.61
N TRP A 136 -10.22 -13.78 -6.86
CA TRP A 136 -10.96 -12.65 -7.40
C TRP A 136 -10.65 -11.38 -6.63
N VAL A 137 -10.89 -10.25 -7.28
CA VAL A 137 -10.91 -8.92 -6.66
C VAL A 137 -12.26 -8.25 -6.93
N GLY A 138 -12.73 -7.43 -5.99
CA GLY A 138 -13.94 -6.62 -6.16
C GLY A 138 -13.57 -5.19 -6.53
N LEU A 139 -14.03 -4.71 -7.69
CA LEU A 139 -13.66 -3.40 -8.23
C LEU A 139 -14.89 -2.52 -8.48
N GLY A 140 -15.19 -1.65 -7.52
CA GLY A 140 -16.39 -0.81 -7.58
C GLY A 140 -17.69 -1.62 -7.48
N PHE A 141 -18.82 -0.94 -7.56
CA PHE A 141 -20.13 -1.58 -7.49
C PHE A 141 -20.53 -2.21 -8.83
N SER A 142 -21.18 -3.38 -8.76
CA SER A 142 -21.73 -4.10 -9.92
C SER A 142 -22.99 -3.45 -10.49
N LYS A 143 -23.64 -2.58 -9.72
CA LYS A 143 -24.84 -1.80 -10.08
C LYS A 143 -24.70 -0.40 -9.48
N ASN A 144 -25.51 0.53 -9.95
CA ASN A 144 -25.61 1.85 -9.32
C ASN A 144 -26.08 1.70 -7.87
N MET A 145 -25.42 2.42 -6.96
CA MET A 145 -25.69 2.39 -5.53
C MET A 145 -25.92 3.81 -5.03
N SER A 146 -26.98 4.00 -4.23
CA SER A 146 -27.19 5.25 -3.51
C SER A 146 -26.34 5.30 -2.24
N LEU A 147 -25.99 6.52 -1.81
CA LEU A 147 -25.28 6.73 -0.54
C LEU A 147 -26.06 6.16 0.65
N SER A 148 -27.39 6.34 0.67
CA SER A 148 -28.24 5.81 1.75
C SER A 148 -28.15 4.29 1.88
N LYS A 149 -28.16 3.56 0.75
CA LYS A 149 -28.06 2.11 0.75
C LYS A 149 -26.70 1.63 1.25
N VAL A 150 -25.62 2.29 0.80
CA VAL A 150 -24.26 1.96 1.29
C VAL A 150 -24.15 2.26 2.78
N LYS A 151 -24.65 3.41 3.24
CA LYS A 151 -24.69 3.79 4.65
C LYS A 151 -25.41 2.75 5.51
N THR A 152 -26.61 2.31 5.13
CA THR A 152 -27.34 1.27 5.86
C THR A 152 -26.56 -0.06 5.93
N MET A 153 -25.92 -0.49 4.84
CA MET A 153 -25.09 -1.71 4.89
C MET A 153 -23.89 -1.57 5.83
N VAL A 154 -23.26 -0.39 5.87
CA VAL A 154 -22.13 -0.11 6.78
C VAL A 154 -22.60 -0.07 8.23
N GLU A 155 -23.70 0.65 8.53
CA GLU A 155 -24.26 0.77 9.88
C GLU A 155 -24.74 -0.58 10.44
N ASN A 156 -25.22 -1.47 9.57
CA ASN A 156 -25.66 -2.81 9.94
C ASN A 156 -24.53 -3.87 9.89
N GLU A 157 -23.28 -3.46 9.62
CA GLU A 157 -22.13 -4.36 9.45
C GLU A 157 -22.37 -5.49 8.41
N ASP A 158 -23.19 -5.22 7.38
CA ASP A 158 -23.60 -6.19 6.36
C ASP A 158 -22.47 -6.49 5.36
N THR A 159 -21.52 -7.29 5.84
CA THR A 159 -20.35 -7.73 5.07
C THR A 159 -20.75 -8.50 3.81
N THR A 160 -21.77 -9.36 3.91
CA THR A 160 -22.24 -10.17 2.78
C THR A 160 -22.86 -9.30 1.70
N GLY A 161 -23.72 -8.35 2.07
CA GLY A 161 -24.30 -7.36 1.17
C GLY A 161 -23.25 -6.51 0.48
N LEU A 162 -22.27 -6.00 1.23
CA LEU A 162 -21.15 -5.25 0.66
C LEU A 162 -20.36 -6.08 -0.35
N ILE A 163 -19.97 -7.31 -0.02
CA ILE A 163 -19.23 -8.20 -0.95
C ILE A 163 -20.06 -8.52 -2.20
N ASN A 164 -21.34 -8.79 -2.05
CA ASN A 164 -22.24 -9.10 -3.16
C ASN A 164 -22.54 -7.89 -4.04
N SER A 165 -22.38 -6.67 -3.51
CA SER A 165 -22.53 -5.45 -4.29
C SER A 165 -21.38 -5.18 -5.26
N LEU A 166 -20.22 -5.82 -5.07
CA LEU A 166 -19.01 -5.55 -5.85
C LEU A 166 -19.03 -6.16 -7.26
N ASN A 167 -18.41 -5.48 -8.21
CA ASN A 167 -18.06 -6.07 -9.49
C ASN A 167 -16.84 -7.01 -9.32
N LYS A 168 -17.11 -8.31 -9.22
CA LYS A 168 -16.07 -9.34 -9.00
C LYS A 168 -15.38 -9.69 -10.31
N ARG A 169 -14.05 -9.61 -10.31
CA ARG A 169 -13.19 -9.99 -11.44
C ARG A 169 -12.29 -11.14 -11.01
N LYS A 170 -12.29 -12.25 -11.75
CA LYS A 170 -11.29 -13.31 -11.56
C LYS A 170 -9.92 -12.77 -11.90
N VAL A 171 -8.92 -13.18 -11.13
CA VAL A 171 -7.52 -12.77 -11.34
C VAL A 171 -6.62 -13.99 -11.40
N LYS A 172 -5.52 -13.85 -12.12
CA LYS A 172 -4.43 -14.83 -12.23
C LYS A 172 -3.12 -14.06 -12.29
N LYS A 173 -2.00 -14.78 -12.22
CA LYS A 173 -0.68 -14.19 -12.44
C LYS A 173 -0.59 -13.50 -13.81
N GLY A 174 0.01 -12.29 -13.82
CA GLY A 174 0.18 -11.44 -15.00
C GLY A 174 -1.05 -10.63 -15.36
#